data_AF-A0AAN8WTC9-F1
#
_entry.id   AF-A0AAN8WTC9-F1
#
_cell.length_a   1.000
_cell.length_b   1.000
_cell.length_c   1.000
_cell.angle_alpha   90.00
_cell.angle_beta   90.00
_cell.angle_gamma   90.00
#
_symmetry.space_group_name_H-M   'P 1'
#
loop_
_entity.id
_entity.type
_entity.pdbx_description
1 polymer ?
#
loop_
_entity_poly.entity_id
_entity_poly.type
_entity_poly.pdbx_seq_one_letter_code
_entity_poly.pdbx_strand_id
1 'polypeptide(L)'
;IVLSSQKHIDKSRDYTFLHPWLGTGLLTSTGNKWFSRRKLLTPAFHFKILEDFVDVIHNQSNKMISKFQVKADGKPFNVYPYVTLCTLDIIF
;
A
#
# COMPACT_ATOMS: atom_id res chain seq x y z
N ILE A 1 -21.55 0.36 18.09
CA ILE A 1 -20.60 0.67 16.99
C ILE A 1 -19.66 -0.52 16.85
N VAL A 2 -19.85 -1.39 15.86
CA VAL A 2 -19.07 -2.63 15.70
C VAL A 2 -17.82 -2.40 14.84
N LEU A 3 -17.93 -1.57 13.80
CA LEU A 3 -16.86 -1.33 12.82
C LEU A 3 -15.63 -0.59 13.38
N SER A 4 -15.77 0.17 14.47
CA SER A 4 -14.65 0.83 15.15
C SER A 4 -14.12 0.03 16.35
N SER A 5 -14.62 -1.17 16.59
CA SER A 5 -14.23 -2.00 17.72
C SER A 5 -12.86 -2.60 17.51
N GLN A 6 -11.95 -2.39 18.46
CA GLN A 6 -10.65 -3.07 18.48
C GLN A 6 -10.74 -4.51 19.02
N LYS A 7 -11.94 -4.94 19.47
CA LYS A 7 -12.18 -6.28 20.02
C LYS A 7 -12.67 -7.29 18.98
N HIS A 8 -13.43 -6.84 17.97
CA HIS A 8 -14.02 -7.70 16.93
C HIS A 8 -13.33 -7.46 15.59
N ILE A 9 -12.11 -8.00 15.46
CA ILE A 9 -11.23 -7.77 14.30
C ILE A 9 -10.96 -9.05 13.49
N ASP A 10 -11.82 -10.06 13.64
CA ASP A 10 -11.69 -11.31 12.92
C ASP A 10 -11.88 -11.11 11.42
N LYS A 11 -11.00 -11.72 10.62
CA LYS A 11 -10.99 -11.62 9.17
C LYS A 11 -12.00 -12.59 8.56
N SER A 12 -12.54 -12.24 7.39
CA SER A 12 -13.36 -13.17 6.62
C SER A 12 -12.54 -14.42 6.26
N ARG A 13 -13.23 -15.53 5.99
CA ARG A 13 -12.58 -16.77 5.56
C ARG A 13 -11.75 -16.59 4.29
N ASP A 14 -12.06 -15.60 3.46
CA ASP A 14 -11.32 -15.32 2.23
C ASP A 14 -9.84 -14.96 2.49
N TYR A 15 -9.51 -14.42 3.67
CA TYR A 15 -8.12 -14.12 4.04
C TYR A 15 -7.26 -15.38 4.20
N THR A 16 -7.88 -16.57 4.38
CA THR A 16 -7.14 -17.84 4.46
C THR A 16 -6.45 -18.19 3.15
N PHE A 17 -6.96 -17.74 1.99
CA PHE A 17 -6.30 -17.90 0.70
C PHE A 17 -4.95 -17.16 0.62
N LEU A 18 -4.75 -16.15 1.46
CA LEU A 18 -3.49 -15.40 1.52
C LEU A 18 -2.45 -16.02 2.46
N HIS A 19 -2.83 -17.00 3.29
CA HIS A 19 -1.91 -17.61 4.27
C HIS A 19 -0.67 -18.27 3.65
N PRO A 20 -0.73 -18.97 2.50
CA PRO A 20 0.48 -19.54 1.90
C PRO A 20 1.54 -18.50 1.52
N TRP A 21 1.11 -17.27 1.21
CA TRP A 21 2.00 -16.18 0.81
C TRP A 21 2.38 -15.27 2.00
N LEU A 22 1.40 -14.80 2.76
CA LEU A 22 1.57 -13.78 3.80
C LEU A 22 1.58 -14.34 5.23
N GLY A 23 1.39 -15.65 5.37
CA GLY A 23 1.23 -16.31 6.67
C GLY A 23 0.13 -15.65 7.51
N THR A 24 0.41 -15.51 8.81
CA THR A 24 -0.42 -14.77 9.76
C THR A 24 0.25 -13.44 10.13
N GLY A 25 0.60 -12.66 9.10
CA GLY A 25 1.18 -11.32 9.20
C GLY A 25 0.16 -10.23 9.56
N LEU A 26 0.50 -8.95 9.37
CA LEU A 26 -0.34 -7.83 9.78
C LEU A 26 -1.74 -7.85 9.12
N LEU A 27 -1.83 -8.27 7.86
CA LEU A 27 -3.08 -8.29 7.10
C LEU A 27 -4.03 -9.42 7.53
N THR A 28 -3.47 -10.60 7.84
CA THR A 28 -4.21 -11.86 8.02
C THR A 28 -4.35 -12.28 9.49
N SER A 29 -3.57 -11.71 10.41
CA SER A 29 -3.69 -11.98 11.85
C SER A 29 -4.87 -11.25 12.49
N THR A 30 -5.31 -11.78 13.64
CA THR A 30 -6.37 -11.22 14.49
C THR A 30 -5.92 -11.13 15.95
N GLY A 31 -6.77 -10.58 16.82
CA GLY A 31 -6.54 -10.49 18.27
C GLY A 31 -5.20 -9.87 18.69
N ASN A 32 -4.59 -10.42 19.74
CA ASN A 32 -3.34 -9.92 20.32
C ASN A 32 -2.16 -9.96 19.34
N LYS A 33 -2.14 -10.93 18.41
CA LYS A 33 -1.08 -11.04 17.40
C LYS A 33 -1.13 -9.88 16.42
N TRP A 34 -2.31 -9.51 15.95
CA TRP A 34 -2.52 -8.33 15.14
C TRP A 34 -2.14 -7.06 15.90
N PHE A 35 -2.62 -6.93 17.14
CA PHE A 35 -2.37 -5.75 17.96
C PHE A 35 -0.88 -5.49 18.19
N SER A 36 -0.13 -6.53 18.59
CA SER A 36 1.32 -6.44 18.81
C SER A 36 2.06 -6.01 17.54
N ARG A 37 1.74 -6.60 16.38
CA ARG A 37 2.36 -6.25 15.09
C ARG A 37 1.98 -4.84 14.64
N ARG A 38 0.71 -4.44 14.81
CA ARG A 38 0.25 -3.09 14.47
C ARG A 38 0.96 -2.05 15.32
N LYS A 39 1.08 -2.30 16.63
CA LYS A 39 1.81 -1.43 17.57
C LYS A 39 3.28 -1.28 17.18
N LEU A 40 3.93 -2.37 16.76
CA LEU A 40 5.31 -2.36 16.29
C LEU A 40 5.50 -1.57 14.99
N LEU A 41 4.59 -1.71 14.02
CA LEU A 41 4.74 -1.13 12.68
C LEU A 41 4.24 0.31 12.54
N THR A 42 3.26 0.73 13.35
CA THR A 42 2.65 2.07 13.25
C THR A 42 3.69 3.22 13.28
N PRO A 43 4.76 3.18 14.10
CA PRO A 43 5.78 4.23 14.10
C PRO A 43 6.46 4.44 12.75
N ALA A 44 6.61 3.39 11.92
CA ALA A 44 7.23 3.47 10.60
C ALA A 44 6.39 4.27 9.58
N PHE A 45 5.12 4.54 9.89
CA PHE A 45 4.19 5.33 9.08
C PHE A 45 3.83 6.66 9.75
N HIS A 46 4.67 7.13 10.67
CA HIS A 46 4.52 8.45 11.27
C HIS A 46 4.83 9.55 10.22
N PHE A 47 4.14 10.70 10.27
CA PHE A 47 4.25 11.75 9.25
C PHE A 47 5.69 12.19 8.94
N LYS A 48 6.52 12.34 9.98
CA LYS A 48 7.95 12.67 9.81
C LYS A 48 8.71 11.66 8.93
N ILE A 49 8.37 10.37 8.99
CA ILE A 49 8.96 9.35 8.12
C ILE A 49 8.34 9.42 6.72
N LEU A 50 7.04 9.71 6.62
CA LEU A 50 6.36 9.90 5.34
C LEU A 50 6.89 11.09 4.55
N GLU A 51 7.35 12.15 5.22
CA GLU A 51 8.01 13.30 4.60
C GLU A 51 9.26 12.87 3.83
N ASP A 52 10.07 11.95 4.37
CA ASP A 52 11.26 11.41 3.68
C ASP A 52 10.90 10.63 2.40
N PHE A 53 9.66 10.14 2.27
CA PHE A 53 9.18 9.45 1.06
C PHE A 53 8.63 10.40 -0.01
N VAL A 54 8.40 11.69 0.30
CA VAL A 54 7.86 12.66 -0.65
C VAL A 54 8.79 12.80 -1.86
N ASP A 55 10.10 12.82 -1.63
CA ASP A 55 11.10 12.92 -2.70
C ASP A 55 11.07 11.71 -3.63
N VAL A 56 10.91 10.50 -3.08
CA VAL A 56 10.76 9.26 -3.85
C VAL A 56 9.49 9.33 -4.69
N ILE A 57 8.36 9.66 -4.09
CA ILE A 57 7.06 9.80 -4.77
C ILE A 57 7.17 10.83 -5.91
N HIS A 58 7.79 11.97 -5.64
CA HIS A 58 7.98 13.03 -6.62
C HIS A 58 8.83 12.55 -7.81
N ASN A 59 9.96 11.91 -7.54
CA ASN A 59 10.86 11.41 -8.56
C ASN A 59 10.20 10.33 -9.44
N GLN A 60 9.49 9.36 -8.86
CA GLN A 60 8.81 8.33 -9.64
C GLN A 60 7.61 8.90 -10.41
N SER A 61 6.88 9.87 -9.84
CA SER A 61 5.80 10.58 -10.52
C SER A 61 6.31 11.34 -11.75
N ASN A 62 7.46 12.02 -11.64
CA ASN A 62 8.07 12.71 -12.78
C ASN A 62 8.45 11.73 -13.89
N LYS A 63 9.05 10.57 -13.56
CA LYS A 63 9.34 9.53 -14.56
C LYS A 63 8.08 9.01 -15.25
N MET A 64 6.99 8.84 -14.51
CA MET A 64 5.69 8.47 -15.07
C MET A 64 5.18 9.56 -16.04
N ILE A 65 5.26 10.83 -15.65
CA ILE A 65 4.85 11.97 -16.48
C ILE A 65 5.69 12.04 -17.76
N SER A 66 7.01 11.83 -17.70
CA SER A 66 7.85 11.77 -18.89
C SER A 66 7.41 10.68 -19.86
N LYS A 67 6.96 9.52 -19.36
CA LYS A 67 6.38 8.46 -20.20
C LYS A 67 5.04 8.86 -20.80
N PHE A 68 4.22 9.63 -20.08
CA PHE A 68 2.97 10.20 -20.62
C PHE A 68 3.21 11.24 -21.70
N GLN A 69 4.24 12.08 -21.58
CA GLN A 69 4.59 13.08 -22.59
C GLN A 69 4.87 12.43 -23.96
N VAL A 70 5.52 11.26 -23.99
CA VAL A 70 5.74 10.49 -25.23
C VAL A 70 4.42 9.97 -25.84
N LYS A 71 3.37 9.83 -25.04
CA LYS A 71 2.03 9.39 -25.45
C LYS A 71 1.04 10.54 -25.63
N ALA A 72 1.47 11.80 -25.48
CA ALA A 72 0.61 12.97 -25.57
C ALA A 72 0.30 13.36 -27.02
N ASP A 73 -0.22 12.43 -27.82
CA ASP A 73 -0.61 12.62 -29.22
C ASP A 73 -2.07 13.07 -29.38
N GLY A 74 -2.72 13.45 -28.28
CA GLY A 74 -4.12 13.86 -28.23
C GLY A 74 -5.12 12.70 -28.22
N LYS A 75 -4.67 11.44 -28.26
CA LYS A 75 -5.55 10.28 -28.21
C LYS A 75 -5.66 9.71 -26.79
N PRO A 76 -6.81 9.13 -26.43
CA PRO A 76 -6.93 8.43 -25.16
C PRO A 76 -6.03 7.19 -25.14
N PHE A 77 -5.40 6.92 -24.00
CA PHE A 77 -4.62 5.71 -23.77
C PHE A 77 -4.83 5.19 -22.34
N ASN A 78 -4.52 3.91 -22.12
CA ASN A 78 -4.66 3.29 -20.80
C ASN A 78 -3.49 3.70 -19.89
N VAL A 79 -3.80 4.42 -18.81
CA VAL A 79 -2.82 4.86 -17.80
C VAL A 79 -2.50 3.79 -16.75
N TYR A 80 -3.36 2.78 -16.60
CA TYR A 80 -3.24 1.74 -15.56
C TYR A 80 -1.85 1.09 -15.47
N PRO A 81 -1.19 0.66 -16.57
CA PRO A 81 0.16 0.08 -16.47
C PRO A 81 1.20 1.07 -15.96
N TYR A 82 1.09 2.36 -16.30
CA TYR A 82 2.04 3.39 -15.87
C TYR A 82 1.89 3.71 -14.38
N VAL A 83 0.64 3.80 -13.90
CA VAL A 83 0.35 4.01 -12.48
C VAL A 83 0.79 2.80 -11.66
N THR A 84 0.57 1.58 -12.17
CA THR A 84 1.00 0.34 -11.51
C THR A 84 2.52 0.30 -11.35
N LEU A 85 3.27 0.58 -12.42
CA LEU A 85 4.73 0.63 -12.38
C LEU A 85 5.24 1.75 -11.45
N CYS A 86 4.65 2.95 -11.53
CA CYS A 86 4.99 4.05 -10.63
C CYS A 86 4.77 3.68 -9.16
N THR A 87 3.66 3.03 -8.84
CA THR A 87 3.34 2.60 -7.48
C THR A 87 4.31 1.51 -7.00
N LEU A 88 4.71 0.57 -7.87
CA LEU A 88 5.72 -0.43 -7.55
C LEU A 88 7.08 0.22 -7.28
N ASP A 89 7.51 1.16 -8.13
CA ASP A 89 8.78 1.90 -7.97
C ASP A 89 8.80 2.86 -6.75
N ILE A 90 7.63 3.18 -6.18
CA ILE A 90 7.50 3.95 -4.94
C ILE A 90 7.62 3.04 -3.70
N ILE A 91 7.10 1.82 -3.79
CA ILE A 91 7.05 0.87 -2.68
C ILE A 91 8.38 0.11 -2.52
N PHE A 92 9.09 -0.16 -3.62
CA PHE A 92 10.34 -0.94 -3.67
C PHE A 92 11.54 -0.09 -4.05
#